data_AF-A0A6L6R6U4-F1
#
_entry.id   AF-A0A6L6R6U4-F1
#
_cell.length_a   1.000
_cell.length_b   1.000
_cell.length_c   1.000
_cell.angle_alpha   90.00
_cell.angle_beta   90.00
_cell.angle_gamma   90.00
#
_symmetry.space_group_name_H-M   'P 1'
#
loop_
_entity.id
_entity.type
_entity.pdbx_description
1 polymer ?
#
loop_
_entity_poly.entity_id
_entity_poly.type
_entity_poly.pdbx_seq_one_letter_code
_entity_poly.pdbx_strand_id
1 'polypeptide(L)'
;MSNEIIEVGEDTEVAIVLDADGNPVAAIVDDIVVATGADGTIVDETIDILDADGNVVVEDEIVSVYDADGNLVVEVEETTVA
;
A
#
# COMPACT_ATOMS: atom_id res chain seq x y z
N MET A 1 28.13 -5.37 16.65
CA MET A 1 26.82 -5.35 16.00
C MET A 1 26.90 -4.20 15.00
N SER A 2 26.87 -4.50 13.70
CA SER A 2 26.78 -3.46 12.68
C SER A 2 25.42 -2.78 12.85
N ASN A 3 25.39 -1.46 12.95
CA ASN A 3 24.16 -0.71 12.80
C ASN A 3 23.82 -0.78 11.32
N GLU A 4 22.96 -1.72 10.95
CA GLU A 4 22.36 -1.73 9.63
C GLU A 4 21.52 -0.47 9.48
N ILE A 5 21.75 0.26 8.39
CA ILE A 5 20.96 1.44 8.06
C ILE A 5 19.80 0.93 7.23
N ILE A 6 18.58 1.13 7.73
CA ILE A 6 17.35 0.87 6.99
C ILE A 6 16.94 2.18 6.32
N GLU A 7 16.73 2.16 5.01
CA GLU A 7 16.10 3.24 4.26
C GLU A 7 14.59 2.98 4.17
N VAL A 8 13.78 4.00 4.43
CA VAL A 8 12.31 3.92 4.34
C VAL A 8 11.82 4.99 3.37
N GLY A 9 11.07 4.56 2.37
CA GLY A 9 10.31 5.42 1.46
C GLY A 9 8.82 5.16 1.58
N GLU A 10 8.03 6.16 1.21
CA GLU A 10 6.56 6.13 1.22
C GLU A 10 6.08 6.94 0.02
N ASP A 11 5.06 6.44 -0.68
CA ASP A 11 4.35 7.14 -1.76
C ASP A 11 2.86 6.87 -1.63
N THR A 12 2.04 7.91 -1.76
CA THR A 12 0.59 7.81 -1.60
C THR A 12 -0.11 8.52 -2.76
N GLU A 13 -0.98 7.79 -3.45
CA GLU A 13 -1.84 8.31 -4.52
C GLU A 13 -3.32 8.32 -4.10
N VAL A 14 -4.06 9.34 -4.55
CA VAL A 14 -5.49 9.47 -4.24
C VAL A 14 -6.27 9.76 -5.51
N ALA A 15 -7.26 8.92 -5.81
CA ALA A 15 -8.21 9.10 -6.90
C ALA A 15 -9.63 9.34 -6.36
N ILE A 16 -10.25 10.44 -6.79
CA ILE A 16 -11.65 10.75 -6.44
C ILE A 16 -12.59 10.24 -7.52
N VAL A 17 -13.59 9.46 -7.11
CA VAL A 17 -14.65 8.96 -7.99
C VAL A 17 -15.80 9.96 -7.97
N LEU A 18 -16.18 10.44 -9.16
CA LEU A 18 -17.27 11.40 -9.33
C LEU A 18 -18.50 10.73 -9.95
N ASP A 19 -19.68 11.21 -9.59
CA ASP A 19 -20.92 10.91 -10.30
C ASP A 19 -21.02 11.67 -11.64
N ALA A 20 -22.15 11.50 -12.34
CA ALA A 20 -22.40 12.15 -13.63
C ALA A 20 -22.55 13.68 -13.53
N ASP A 21 -22.89 14.20 -12.36
CA ASP A 21 -23.04 15.63 -12.07
C ASP A 21 -21.73 16.26 -11.57
N GLY A 22 -20.68 15.45 -11.37
CA GLY A 22 -19.36 15.87 -10.92
C GLY A 22 -19.21 15.92 -9.40
N ASN A 23 -20.12 15.32 -8.63
CA ASN A 23 -20.00 15.23 -7.18
C ASN A 23 -19.18 14.00 -6.77
N PRO A 24 -18.32 14.11 -5.73
CA PRO A 24 -17.59 12.95 -5.22
C PRO A 24 -18.53 11.94 -4.59
N VAL A 25 -18.34 10.66 -4.92
CA VAL A 25 -19.13 9.53 -4.41
C VAL A 25 -18.28 8.44 -3.76
N ALA A 26 -16.97 8.44 -4.02
CA ALA A 26 -16.00 7.56 -3.39
C ALA A 26 -14.59 8.14 -3.57
N ALA A 27 -13.62 7.58 -2.86
CA ALA A 27 -12.21 7.77 -3.11
C ALA A 27 -11.50 6.42 -3.13
N ILE A 28 -10.39 6.35 -3.88
CA ILE A 28 -9.44 5.25 -3.85
C ILE A 28 -8.12 5.86 -3.35
N VAL A 29 -7.55 5.29 -2.31
CA VAL A 29 -6.24 5.66 -1.76
C VAL A 29 -5.33 4.46 -1.97
N ASP A 30 -4.18 4.69 -2.57
CA ASP A 30 -3.15 3.69 -2.81
C ASP A 30 -1.89 4.17 -2.08
N ASP A 31 -1.45 3.42 -1.08
CA ASP A 31 -0.32 3.75 -0.23
C ASP A 31 0.75 2.66 -0.29
N ILE A 32 1.99 3.05 -0.61
CA ILE A 32 3.12 2.14 -0.76
C ILE A 32 4.23 2.56 0.18
N VAL A 33 4.58 1.69 1.12
CA VAL A 33 5.72 1.83 2.01
C VAL A 33 6.80 0.84 1.62
N VAL A 34 8.03 1.32 1.46
CA VAL A 34 9.19 0.49 1.11
C VAL A 34 10.27 0.65 2.17
N ALA A 35 10.64 -0.46 2.83
CA ALA A 35 11.75 -0.52 3.76
C ALA A 35 12.87 -1.40 3.19
N THR A 36 14.07 -0.83 3.00
CA THR A 36 15.23 -1.53 2.43
C THR A 36 16.40 -1.58 3.42
N GLY A 37 16.98 -2.77 3.59
CA GLY A 37 18.18 -3.04 4.38
C GLY A 37 19.22 -3.84 3.59
N ALA A 38 20.28 -4.28 4.26
CA ALA A 38 21.32 -5.12 3.68
C ALA A 38 20.83 -6.55 3.40
N ASP A 39 19.82 -7.01 4.14
CA ASP A 39 19.27 -8.35 3.98
C ASP A 39 18.16 -8.43 2.91
N GLY A 40 17.69 -7.29 2.40
CA GLY A 40 16.63 -7.24 1.39
C GLY A 40 15.68 -6.06 1.55
N THR A 41 14.51 -6.17 0.93
CA THR A 41 13.48 -5.12 0.89
C THR A 41 12.13 -5.69 1.30
N ILE A 42 11.35 -4.91 2.04
CA ILE A 42 9.93 -5.15 2.30
C ILE A 42 9.16 -4.04 1.59
N VAL A 43 8.16 -4.41 0.83
CA VAL A 43 7.18 -3.51 0.21
C VAL A 43 5.82 -3.85 0.81
N ASP A 44 5.13 -2.84 1.30
CA ASP A 44 3.80 -2.91 1.88
C ASP A 44 2.92 -1.94 1.07
N GLU A 45 1.97 -2.47 0.31
CA GLU A 45 1.05 -1.72 -0.55
C GLU A 45 -0.38 -1.93 -0.03
N THR A 46 -1.06 -0.84 0.31
CA THR A 46 -2.44 -0.86 0.79
C THR A 46 -3.32 -0.01 -0.11
N ILE A 47 -4.40 -0.58 -0.64
CA ILE A 47 -5.41 0.09 -1.45
C ILE A 47 -6.73 0.15 -0.67
N ASP A 48 -7.12 1.35 -0.28
CA ASP A 48 -8.40 1.63 0.37
C ASP A 48 -9.42 2.18 -0.63
N ILE A 49 -10.63 1.61 -0.60
CA ILE A 49 -11.81 2.20 -1.22
C ILE A 49 -12.67 2.82 -0.13
N LEU A 50 -12.88 4.12 -0.22
CA LEU A 50 -13.68 4.89 0.73
C LEU A 50 -15.05 5.23 0.13
N ASP A 51 -16.09 5.17 0.93
CA ASP A 51 -17.41 5.71 0.58
C ASP A 51 -17.43 7.26 0.59
N ALA A 52 -18.56 7.84 0.22
CA ALA A 52 -18.74 9.30 0.19
C ALA A 52 -18.62 9.98 1.57
N ASP A 53 -18.76 9.23 2.66
CA ASP A 53 -18.62 9.70 4.03
C ASP A 53 -17.17 9.56 4.53
N GLY A 54 -16.29 8.93 3.74
CA GLY A 54 -14.89 8.69 4.05
C GLY A 54 -14.64 7.43 4.88
N ASN A 55 -15.59 6.49 4.95
CA ASN A 55 -15.35 5.20 5.59
C ASN A 55 -14.74 4.23 4.58
N VAL A 56 -13.70 3.49 5.00
CA VAL A 56 -13.17 2.38 4.21
C VAL A 56 -14.24 1.29 4.11
N VAL A 57 -14.59 0.93 2.87
CA VAL A 57 -15.55 -0.14 2.55
C VAL A 57 -14.87 -1.37 1.99
N VAL A 58 -13.69 -1.20 1.40
CA VAL A 58 -12.80 -2.27 0.94
C VAL A 58 -11.37 -1.84 1.23
N GLU A 59 -10.56 -2.75 1.75
CA GLU A 59 -9.11 -2.62 1.92
C GLU A 59 -8.48 -3.83 1.25
N ASP A 60 -7.42 -3.61 0.47
CA ASP A 60 -6.62 -4.65 -0.16
C ASP A 60 -5.15 -4.39 0.16
N GLU A 61 -4.49 -5.31 0.85
CA GLU A 61 -3.12 -5.17 1.32
C GLU A 61 -2.25 -6.25 0.68
N ILE A 62 -1.12 -5.85 0.09
CA ILE A 62 -0.10 -6.74 -0.43
C ILE A 62 1.24 -6.44 0.25
N VAL A 63 1.79 -7.44 0.94
CA VAL A 63 3.12 -7.38 1.54
C VAL A 63 4.07 -8.31 0.78
N SER A 64 5.06 -7.71 0.13
CA SER A 64 6.11 -8.40 -0.61
C SER A 64 7.47 -8.29 0.08
N VAL A 65 8.17 -9.41 0.24
CA VAL A 65 9.54 -9.44 0.78
C VAL A 65 10.49 -9.94 -0.30
N TYR A 66 11.54 -9.18 -0.53
CA TYR A 66 12.61 -9.47 -1.48
C TYR A 66 13.92 -9.72 -0.73
N ASP A 67 14.71 -10.69 -1.18
CA ASP A 67 16.07 -10.87 -0.69
C ASP A 67 17.03 -9.78 -1.20
N ALA A 68 18.27 -9.78 -0.70
CA ALA A 68 19.30 -8.81 -1.10
C ALA A 68 19.68 -8.84 -2.60
N ASP A 69 19.35 -9.94 -3.31
CA ASP A 69 19.56 -10.07 -4.76
C ASP A 69 18.33 -9.58 -5.56
N GLY A 70 17.26 -9.16 -4.87
CA GLY A 70 16.02 -8.66 -5.46
C GLY A 70 15.03 -9.75 -5.87
N ASN A 71 15.18 -10.99 -5.39
CA ASN A 71 14.23 -12.06 -5.65
C ASN A 71 13.09 -12.03 -4.63
N LEU A 72 11.85 -12.15 -5.09
CA LEU A 72 10.68 -12.31 -4.22
C LEU A 72 10.80 -13.62 -3.42
N VAL A 73 10.74 -13.52 -2.10
CA VAL A 73 10.81 -14.66 -1.17
C VAL A 73 9.49 -14.94 -0.47
N VAL A 74 8.69 -13.90 -0.22
CA VAL A 74 7.38 -13.98 0.42
C VAL A 74 6.47 -12.95 -0.22
N GLU A 75 5.22 -13.33 -0.45
CA GLU A 75 4.12 -12.45 -0.84
C GLU A 75 2.89 -12.87 -0.04
N VAL A 76 2.22 -11.90 0.56
CA VAL A 76 0.95 -12.07 1.28
C VAL A 76 0.00 -11.04 0.74
N GLU A 77 -1.22 -11.46 0.42
CA GLU A 77 -2.31 -10.61 -0.06
C GLU A 77 -3.52 -10.86 0.84
N GLU A 78 -4.11 -9.80 1.36
CA GLU A 78 -5.32 -9.84 2.18
C GLU A 78 -6.31 -8.77 1.72
N THR A 79 -7.53 -9.21 1.37
CA THR A 79 -8.64 -8.30 1.05
C THR A 79 -9.69 -8.35 2.15
N THR A 80 -10.05 -7.18 2.69
CA THR A 80 -11.11 -7.00 3.68
C THR A 80 -12.26 -6.18 3.10
N VAL A 81 -13.51 -6.58 3.41
CA VAL A 81 -14.73 -5.87 3.01
C VAL A 81 -15.59 -5.63 4.24
N ALA A 82 -16.01 -4.38 4.44
CA ALA A 82 -16.80 -3.93 5.59
C ALA A 82 -18.32 -4.18 5.46
#